data_AF-A0A942DAM0-F1
#
_entry.id   AF-A0A942DAM0-F1
#
_cell.length_a   1.000
_cell.length_b   1.000
_cell.length_c   1.000
_cell.angle_alpha   90.00
_cell.angle_beta   90.00
_cell.angle_gamma   90.00
#
_symmetry.space_group_name_H-M   'P 1'
#
loop_
_entity.id
_entity.type
_entity.pdbx_description
1 polymer ?
#
loop_
_entity_poly.entity_id
_entity_poly.type
_entity_poly.pdbx_seq_one_letter_code
_entity_poly.pdbx_strand_id
1 'polypeptide(L)'
;MSVASSADGFESSEVASELNPDTPADFAPKSDAHLPTTLGHQGYTVVGIGFIFFELGFLILYSNEFWFQLNVGALGIPAALLALCLAHFFLIWVESESGCNFFSPVWKRRPPCVYRQWVRLNDPDREPGISFGERHVVWRAIDEVELTIWGNLRVLSRALSGAPSTKAKKSKFPFFQPVDAEEILKFPFGFGSVADQKLVIDTMRHYNPALKLNERLRKRLEQKDVKGTMYVQQLGAVFLFLVLMDVGFSMFSYLEMLKNYYLCELTGTAELREERKLSPVFFAQAEEIREHPVPISWVSTKIMREGKVASGLYQTRAEALWAMGKKEEAIESMRKSLKLSPSFRLNLKVARMMALNGQLDKAEEQLKDAMEDHDSALLPRLYMLALTSGAERPNLYKSYLHDLDDDLFGTDLMWPPGSHVFLQDVFYRDDLTFIFDKMLDTDTSGIRGKAVIPKSERKPKPKRTEP
;
A
#
# COMPACT_ATOMS: atom_id res chain seq x y z
N MET A 1 2.05 -33.60 29.76
CA MET A 1 2.29 -32.27 30.37
C MET A 1 1.02 -31.46 30.21
N SER A 2 0.33 -31.27 31.33
CA SER A 2 -0.97 -30.62 31.43
C SER A 2 -0.79 -29.10 31.31
N VAL A 3 -1.24 -28.51 30.22
CA VAL A 3 -1.27 -27.05 30.06
C VAL A 3 -2.54 -26.54 30.73
N ALA A 4 -2.37 -25.93 31.89
CA ALA A 4 -3.40 -25.18 32.58
C ALA A 4 -3.79 -23.98 31.71
N SER A 5 -5.01 -24.04 31.18
CA SER A 5 -5.70 -22.95 30.51
C SER A 5 -6.25 -21.99 31.57
N SER A 6 -5.45 -20.99 31.96
CA SER A 6 -5.95 -19.80 32.65
C SER A 6 -6.22 -18.71 31.62
N ALA A 7 -7.32 -18.87 30.87
CA ALA A 7 -7.97 -17.75 30.23
C ALA A 7 -8.85 -17.11 31.31
N ASP A 8 -8.30 -16.12 32.02
CA ASP A 8 -9.09 -15.25 32.87
C ASP A 8 -10.10 -14.53 31.97
N GLY A 9 -11.34 -15.00 32.03
CA GLY A 9 -12.47 -14.32 31.45
C GLY A 9 -12.54 -12.93 32.07
N PHE A 10 -12.41 -11.91 31.24
CA PHE A 10 -13.10 -10.66 31.53
C PHE A 10 -14.59 -10.99 31.51
N GLU A 11 -15.13 -11.36 32.68
CA GLU A 11 -16.54 -11.30 33.00
C GLU A 11 -16.95 -9.83 32.83
N SER A 12 -17.34 -9.48 31.60
CA SER A 12 -18.31 -8.42 31.39
C SER A 12 -19.55 -8.84 32.17
N SER A 13 -19.62 -8.36 33.41
CA SER A 13 -20.71 -8.44 34.38
C SER A 13 -22.01 -9.06 33.84
N GLU A 14 -22.46 -10.14 34.48
CA GLU A 14 -23.83 -10.66 34.46
C GLU A 14 -24.86 -9.57 34.84
N VAL A 15 -25.15 -8.66 33.91
CA VAL A 15 -26.16 -7.59 34.09
C VAL A 15 -27.22 -7.63 32.97
N ALA A 16 -27.13 -8.57 32.03
CA ALA A 16 -28.05 -8.65 30.90
C ALA A 16 -28.87 -9.95 30.90
N SER A 17 -29.65 -10.19 31.95
CA SER A 17 -30.64 -11.27 31.97
C SER A 17 -31.73 -11.00 33.01
N GLU A 18 -32.55 -9.97 32.77
CA GLU A 18 -33.96 -9.82 33.16
C GLU A 18 -34.36 -8.34 33.04
N LEU A 19 -34.76 -7.90 31.85
CA LEU A 19 -35.36 -6.57 31.67
C LEU A 19 -36.76 -6.74 31.05
N ASN A 20 -37.73 -6.67 31.95
CA ASN A 20 -39.17 -6.59 31.78
C ASN A 20 -39.55 -5.27 31.06
N PRO A 21 -40.66 -5.17 30.29
CA PRO A 21 -41.03 -3.97 29.55
C PRO A 21 -41.71 -2.87 30.40
N ASP A 22 -41.90 -3.10 31.70
CA ASP A 22 -42.32 -2.07 32.64
C ASP A 22 -41.07 -1.47 33.30
N THR A 23 -40.69 -0.27 32.85
CA THR A 23 -39.52 0.51 33.30
C THR A 23 -39.33 0.44 34.83
N PRO A 24 -38.21 -0.12 35.35
CA PRO A 24 -37.93 -0.04 36.78
C PRO A 24 -37.67 1.42 37.13
N ALA A 25 -38.33 1.90 38.18
CA ALA A 25 -38.22 3.26 38.69
C ALA A 25 -36.80 3.65 39.19
N ASP A 26 -35.85 2.71 39.17
CA ASP A 26 -34.52 2.86 39.79
C ASP A 26 -33.34 2.80 38.80
N PHE A 27 -33.55 3.02 37.49
CA PHE A 27 -32.40 3.19 36.58
C PHE A 27 -31.68 4.51 36.86
N ALA A 28 -30.67 4.46 37.74
CA ALA A 28 -29.72 5.54 37.96
C ALA A 28 -28.44 5.21 37.17
N PRO A 29 -28.12 5.94 36.09
CA PRO A 29 -26.88 5.71 35.34
C PRO A 29 -25.69 5.94 36.28
N LYS A 30 -24.74 4.99 36.32
CA LYS A 30 -23.51 5.13 37.11
C LYS A 30 -22.83 6.46 36.75
N SER A 31 -22.36 7.18 37.77
CA SER A 31 -21.85 8.55 37.67
C SER A 31 -20.44 8.67 37.07
N ASP A 32 -19.95 7.65 36.37
CA ASP A 32 -18.72 7.68 35.57
C ASP A 32 -18.63 6.38 34.75
N ALA A 33 -19.22 6.37 33.56
CA ALA A 33 -19.18 5.19 32.69
C ALA A 33 -18.33 5.48 31.45
N HIS A 34 -17.11 4.95 31.45
CA HIS A 34 -16.28 4.83 30.27
C HIS A 34 -16.77 3.66 29.43
N LEU A 35 -17.36 3.94 28.27
CA LEU A 35 -17.83 2.90 27.35
C LEU A 35 -16.69 2.49 26.42
N PRO A 36 -16.23 1.22 26.48
CA PRO A 36 -15.17 0.77 25.60
C PRO A 36 -15.71 0.53 24.19
N THR A 37 -14.81 0.57 23.21
CA THR A 37 -15.09 0.03 21.87
C THR A 37 -15.06 -1.50 21.88
N THR A 38 -15.66 -2.13 20.87
CA THR A 38 -15.59 -3.58 20.72
C THR A 38 -14.15 -4.05 20.41
N LEU A 39 -13.80 -5.24 20.89
CA LEU A 39 -12.48 -5.85 20.62
C LEU A 39 -12.21 -6.02 19.12
N GLY A 40 -13.25 -6.34 18.33
CA GLY A 40 -13.14 -6.42 16.88
C GLY A 40 -12.70 -5.08 16.29
N HIS A 41 -13.39 -3.99 16.63
CA HIS A 41 -13.02 -2.63 16.20
C HIS A 41 -11.59 -2.25 16.60
N GLN A 42 -11.20 -2.55 17.85
CA GLN A 42 -9.84 -2.32 18.33
C GLN A 42 -8.81 -3.07 17.46
N GLY A 43 -9.06 -4.34 17.17
CA GLY A 43 -8.20 -5.16 16.32
C GLY A 43 -8.09 -4.61 14.90
N TYR A 44 -9.21 -4.29 14.24
CA TYR A 44 -9.21 -3.69 12.89
C TYR A 44 -8.44 -2.36 12.85
N THR A 45 -8.63 -1.52 13.86
CA THR A 45 -8.00 -0.19 13.93
C THR A 45 -6.49 -0.30 14.12
N VAL A 46 -6.03 -1.16 15.03
CA VAL A 46 -4.60 -1.39 15.27
C VAL A 46 -3.94 -2.02 14.06
N VAL A 47 -4.56 -3.03 13.45
CA VAL A 47 -3.99 -3.68 12.25
C VAL A 47 -3.94 -2.71 11.07
N GLY A 48 -5.01 -1.92 10.85
CA GLY A 48 -5.06 -0.93 9.78
C GLY A 48 -3.98 0.15 9.91
N ILE A 49 -3.83 0.76 11.09
CA ILE A 49 -2.77 1.74 11.35
C ILE A 49 -1.38 1.08 11.40
N GLY A 50 -1.29 -0.15 11.91
CA GLY A 50 -0.08 -0.96 11.91
C GLY A 50 0.44 -1.24 10.51
N PHE A 51 -0.45 -1.45 9.54
CA PHE A 51 -0.08 -1.59 8.14
C PHE A 51 0.64 -0.33 7.62
N ILE A 52 0.14 0.86 7.95
CA ILE A 52 0.75 2.14 7.54
C ILE A 52 2.16 2.29 8.16
N PHE A 53 2.31 2.00 9.45
CA PHE A 53 3.64 2.05 10.10
C PHE A 53 4.60 1.02 9.52
N PHE A 54 4.10 -0.19 9.22
CA PHE A 54 4.88 -1.23 8.57
C PHE A 54 5.34 -0.78 7.18
N GLU A 55 4.46 -0.25 6.35
CA GLU A 55 4.80 0.25 5.01
C GLU A 55 5.83 1.39 5.06
N LEU A 56 5.67 2.35 5.97
CA LEU A 56 6.64 3.44 6.15
C LEU A 56 8.01 2.89 6.57
N GLY A 57 8.05 1.97 7.55
CA GLY A 57 9.28 1.32 7.98
C GLY A 57 9.93 0.49 6.87
N PHE A 58 9.12 -0.26 6.11
CA PHE A 58 9.58 -1.06 4.98
C PHE A 58 10.10 -0.18 3.84
N LEU A 59 9.46 0.95 3.54
CA LEU A 59 9.94 1.88 2.51
C LEU A 59 11.29 2.49 2.89
N ILE A 60 11.47 2.86 4.17
CA ILE A 60 12.76 3.34 4.69
C ILE A 60 13.82 2.23 4.56
N LEU A 61 13.48 0.98 4.86
CA LEU A 61 14.40 -0.14 4.67
C LEU A 61 14.76 -0.29 3.18
N TYR A 62 13.74 -0.37 2.31
CA TYR A 62 13.89 -0.54 0.86
C TYR A 62 14.73 0.56 0.20
N SER A 63 14.65 1.81 0.70
CA SER A 63 15.36 2.96 0.12
C SER A 63 16.80 3.13 0.62
N ASN A 64 17.29 2.29 1.53
CA ASN A 64 18.61 2.46 2.15
C ASN A 64 19.44 1.18 2.06
N GLU A 65 20.76 1.31 2.23
CA GLU A 65 21.70 0.18 2.13
C GLU A 65 22.20 -0.34 3.49
N PHE A 66 21.85 0.31 4.61
CA PHE A 66 22.40 -0.01 5.94
C PHE A 66 22.17 -1.46 6.40
N TRP A 67 21.17 -2.13 5.84
CA TRP A 67 20.78 -3.49 6.20
C TRP A 67 21.41 -4.56 5.30
N PHE A 68 22.16 -4.20 4.25
CA PHE A 68 22.69 -5.18 3.28
C PHE A 68 23.57 -6.26 3.92
N GLN A 69 24.24 -5.94 5.03
CA GLN A 69 25.08 -6.90 5.76
C GLN A 69 24.27 -7.87 6.64
N LEU A 70 22.99 -7.60 6.87
CA LEU A 70 22.11 -8.39 7.73
C LEU A 70 21.24 -9.32 6.88
N ASN A 71 20.94 -10.52 7.39
CA ASN A 71 19.87 -11.34 6.84
C ASN A 71 18.54 -10.82 7.39
N VAL A 72 17.78 -10.13 6.55
CA VAL A 72 16.53 -9.49 6.97
C VAL A 72 15.32 -10.42 6.81
N GLY A 73 15.46 -11.57 6.16
CA GLY A 73 14.34 -12.47 5.86
C GLY A 73 13.53 -12.88 7.10
N ALA A 74 14.20 -13.11 8.23
CA ALA A 74 13.54 -13.47 9.50
C ALA A 74 12.95 -12.26 10.27
N LEU A 75 13.26 -11.03 9.87
CA LEU A 75 12.82 -9.81 10.57
C LEU A 75 11.41 -9.37 10.18
N GLY A 76 10.80 -9.96 9.16
CA GLY A 76 9.47 -9.55 8.68
C GLY A 76 8.36 -9.62 9.74
N ILE A 77 8.27 -10.74 10.48
CA ILE A 77 7.29 -10.90 11.56
C ILE A 77 7.61 -9.96 12.74
N PRO A 78 8.85 -9.91 13.28
CA PRO A 78 9.22 -8.93 14.29
C PRO A 78 8.92 -7.47 13.90
N ALA A 79 9.17 -7.09 12.65
CA ALA A 79 8.89 -5.74 12.15
C ALA A 79 7.39 -5.44 12.12
N ALA A 80 6.57 -6.39 11.68
CA ALA A 80 5.12 -6.25 11.70
C ALA A 80 4.56 -6.16 13.14
N LEU A 81 5.09 -6.95 14.09
CA LEU A 81 4.74 -6.85 15.50
C LEU A 81 5.15 -5.49 16.11
N LEU A 82 6.36 -5.02 15.80
CA LEU A 82 6.82 -3.69 16.21
C LEU A 82 5.90 -2.59 15.66
N ALA A 83 5.50 -2.69 14.40
CA ALA A 83 4.57 -1.75 13.78
C ALA A 83 3.20 -1.73 14.48
N LEU A 84 2.68 -2.90 14.90
CA LEU A 84 1.45 -3.00 15.69
C LEU A 84 1.60 -2.38 17.08
N CYS A 85 2.75 -2.58 17.74
CA CYS A 85 3.05 -1.93 19.01
C CYS A 85 3.09 -0.41 18.86
N LEU A 86 3.79 0.10 17.86
CA LEU A 86 3.85 1.54 17.56
C LEU A 86 2.45 2.10 17.24
N ALA A 87 1.66 1.38 16.43
CA ALA A 87 0.28 1.75 16.14
C ALA A 87 -0.58 1.81 17.40
N HIS A 88 -0.45 0.84 18.31
CA HIS A 88 -1.17 0.81 19.58
C HIS A 88 -0.86 2.03 20.44
N PHE A 89 0.44 2.36 20.63
CA PHE A 89 0.85 3.54 21.40
C PHE A 89 0.40 4.84 20.74
N PHE A 90 0.52 4.92 19.40
CA PHE A 90 0.05 6.07 18.64
C PHE A 90 -1.45 6.27 18.80
N LEU A 91 -2.26 5.20 18.69
CA LEU A 91 -3.71 5.28 18.85
C LEU A 91 -4.13 5.69 20.26
N ILE A 92 -3.46 5.18 21.29
CA ILE A 92 -3.69 5.63 22.69
C ILE A 92 -3.38 7.11 22.82
N TRP A 93 -2.26 7.57 22.24
CA TRP A 93 -1.88 8.98 22.28
C TRP A 93 -2.87 9.87 21.51
N VAL A 94 -3.33 9.46 20.32
CA VAL A 94 -4.33 10.19 19.51
C VAL A 94 -5.66 10.32 20.25
N GLU A 95 -6.06 9.31 21.02
CA GLU A 95 -7.29 9.30 21.83
C GLU A 95 -7.17 10.10 23.13
N SER A 96 -5.95 10.34 23.62
CA SER A 96 -5.70 11.15 24.83
C SER A 96 -6.08 12.63 24.65
N GLU A 97 -6.24 13.35 25.75
CA GLU A 97 -6.47 14.81 25.76
C GLU A 97 -5.37 15.55 24.98
N SER A 98 -4.10 15.18 25.18
CA SER A 98 -2.96 15.74 24.46
C SER A 98 -3.08 15.56 22.94
N GLY A 99 -3.51 14.37 22.50
CA GLY A 99 -3.75 14.09 21.08
C GLY A 99 -4.91 14.90 20.52
N CYS A 100 -6.04 14.96 21.23
CA CYS A 100 -7.21 15.76 20.84
C CYS A 100 -6.88 17.26 20.75
N ASN A 101 -6.03 17.77 21.65
CA ASN A 101 -5.55 19.14 21.64
C ASN A 101 -4.59 19.42 20.48
N PHE A 102 -3.66 18.50 20.19
CA PHE A 102 -2.76 18.59 19.04
C PHE A 102 -3.53 18.68 17.71
N PHE A 103 -4.57 17.85 17.54
CA PHE A 103 -5.41 17.82 16.35
C PHE A 103 -6.58 18.83 16.37
N SER A 104 -6.65 19.69 17.38
CA SER A 104 -7.77 20.62 17.57
C SER A 104 -8.06 21.56 16.39
N PRO A 105 -7.08 22.07 15.62
CA PRO A 105 -7.37 22.97 14.49
C PRO A 105 -8.20 22.30 13.39
N VAL A 106 -7.97 21.00 13.16
CA VAL A 106 -8.63 20.24 12.10
C VAL A 106 -9.88 19.53 12.61
N TRP A 107 -9.79 18.92 13.80
CA TRP A 107 -10.83 18.04 14.32
C TRP A 107 -11.75 18.70 15.34
N LYS A 108 -11.53 19.98 15.65
CA LYS A 108 -12.30 20.76 16.63
C LYS A 108 -12.38 20.05 17.99
N ARG A 109 -11.22 19.56 18.46
CA ARG A 109 -11.03 18.80 19.71
C ARG A 109 -11.74 17.42 19.78
N ARG A 110 -12.16 16.88 18.63
CA ARG A 110 -12.61 15.48 18.54
C ARG A 110 -11.39 14.57 18.34
N PRO A 111 -11.45 13.32 18.83
CA PRO A 111 -10.39 12.36 18.56
C PRO A 111 -10.39 12.05 17.05
N PRO A 112 -9.24 12.15 16.37
CA PRO A 112 -9.12 11.78 14.95
C PRO A 112 -9.48 10.31 14.69
N CYS A 113 -9.22 9.45 15.67
CA CYS A 113 -9.52 8.03 15.65
C CYS A 113 -10.08 7.61 17.01
N VAL A 114 -11.12 6.78 17.01
CA VAL A 114 -11.70 6.20 18.22
C VAL A 114 -11.09 4.81 18.39
N TYR A 115 -10.38 4.58 19.50
CA TYR A 115 -9.62 3.34 19.68
C TYR A 115 -10.12 2.51 20.85
N ARG A 116 -9.82 2.85 22.11
CA ARG A 116 -10.24 2.07 23.29
C ARG A 116 -11.50 2.63 23.92
N GLN A 117 -11.63 3.95 23.95
CA GLN A 117 -12.71 4.67 24.61
C GLN A 117 -13.67 5.23 23.57
N TRP A 118 -14.88 4.68 23.51
CA TRP A 118 -15.88 5.15 22.57
C TRP A 118 -16.46 6.49 23.00
N VAL A 119 -17.03 6.53 24.21
CA VAL A 119 -17.73 7.68 24.79
C VAL A 119 -17.59 7.62 26.32
N ARG A 120 -17.54 8.77 26.99
CA ARG A 120 -17.65 8.86 28.45
C ARG A 120 -19.00 9.43 28.85
N LEU A 121 -19.68 8.81 29.80
CA LEU A 121 -20.95 9.26 30.34
C LEU A 121 -20.74 9.82 31.76
N ASN A 122 -21.28 11.01 32.02
CA ASN A 122 -21.24 11.66 33.34
C ASN A 122 -19.83 11.80 33.89
N ASP A 123 -18.99 12.53 33.18
CA ASP A 123 -17.65 12.87 33.66
C ASP A 123 -17.74 13.58 35.04
N PRO A 124 -17.13 13.06 36.12
CA PRO A 124 -17.32 13.57 37.48
C PRO A 124 -16.87 15.01 37.65
N ASP A 125 -15.95 15.48 36.80
CA ASP A 125 -15.41 16.83 36.84
C ASP A 125 -16.27 17.85 36.07
N ARG A 126 -17.33 17.40 35.39
CA ARG A 126 -18.18 18.23 34.52
C ARG A 126 -19.66 18.04 34.86
N GLU A 127 -20.50 18.89 34.27
CA GLU A 127 -21.95 18.68 34.39
C GLU A 127 -22.37 17.33 33.76
N PRO A 128 -23.47 16.70 34.23
CA PRO A 128 -23.94 15.45 33.65
C PRO A 128 -24.16 15.58 32.13
N GLY A 129 -23.37 14.83 31.36
CA GLY A 129 -23.38 14.90 29.91
C GLY A 129 -22.62 13.76 29.25
N ILE A 130 -22.54 13.84 27.92
CA ILE A 130 -21.78 12.95 27.05
C ILE A 130 -20.48 13.61 26.63
N SER A 131 -19.36 12.93 26.84
CA SER A 131 -18.06 13.36 26.33
C SER A 131 -17.58 12.45 25.21
N PHE A 132 -17.09 13.07 24.13
CA PHE A 132 -16.45 12.39 22.99
C PHE A 132 -15.12 13.07 22.67
N GLY A 133 -14.02 12.46 23.13
CA GLY A 133 -12.75 13.15 23.34
C GLY A 133 -12.93 14.32 24.30
N GLU A 134 -12.43 15.50 23.92
CA GLU A 134 -12.55 16.71 24.74
C GLU A 134 -13.88 17.46 24.59
N ARG A 135 -14.72 17.08 23.63
CA ARG A 135 -16.04 17.68 23.47
C ARG A 135 -17.01 17.09 24.48
N HIS A 136 -17.63 17.96 25.27
CA HIS A 136 -18.65 17.59 26.24
C HIS A 136 -19.97 18.27 25.91
N VAL A 137 -21.06 17.51 25.98
CA VAL A 137 -22.43 17.98 25.73
C VAL A 137 -23.32 17.58 26.90
N VAL A 138 -23.89 18.58 27.58
CA VAL A 138 -24.79 18.37 28.71
C VAL A 138 -26.08 17.71 28.25
N TRP A 139 -26.58 16.73 29.01
CA TRP A 139 -27.77 15.95 28.60
C TRP A 139 -28.99 16.79 28.30
N ARG A 140 -29.22 17.85 29.10
CA ARG A 140 -30.35 18.77 28.96
C ARG A 140 -30.34 19.56 27.66
N ALA A 141 -29.19 19.70 27.01
CA ALA A 141 -29.07 20.41 25.75
C ALA A 141 -29.43 19.52 24.54
N ILE A 142 -29.62 18.21 24.72
CA ILE A 142 -29.90 17.28 23.64
C ILE A 142 -31.40 17.16 23.43
N ASP A 143 -31.89 17.55 22.26
CA ASP A 143 -33.33 17.50 21.93
C ASP A 143 -33.67 16.33 21.01
N GLU A 144 -32.78 16.03 20.05
CA GLU A 144 -33.03 15.04 19.02
C GLU A 144 -31.76 14.22 18.75
N VAL A 145 -31.95 12.92 18.52
CA VAL A 145 -30.84 12.00 18.21
C VAL A 145 -31.21 11.18 17.00
N GLU A 146 -30.32 11.20 16.01
CA GLU A 146 -30.54 10.54 14.72
C GLU A 146 -29.40 9.59 14.38
N LEU A 147 -29.75 8.38 13.95
CA LEU A 147 -28.80 7.48 13.31
C LEU A 147 -28.79 7.70 11.79
N THR A 148 -27.63 8.10 11.26
CA THR A 148 -27.41 8.32 9.82
C THR A 148 -27.36 7.00 9.03
N ILE A 149 -27.46 7.10 7.69
CA ILE A 149 -27.26 5.96 6.78
C ILE A 149 -25.90 5.29 6.96
N TRP A 150 -24.89 6.07 7.34
CA TRP A 150 -23.51 5.63 7.54
C TRP A 150 -23.23 5.09 8.95
N GLY A 151 -24.26 4.92 9.79
CA GLY A 151 -24.10 4.40 11.14
C GLY A 151 -23.46 5.38 12.13
N ASN A 152 -23.38 6.67 11.80
CA ASN A 152 -23.01 7.72 12.76
C ASN A 152 -24.24 8.20 13.53
N LEU A 153 -24.10 8.37 14.84
CA LEU A 153 -25.05 9.05 15.69
C LEU A 153 -24.86 10.56 15.55
N ARG A 154 -25.93 11.28 15.24
CA ARG A 154 -25.99 12.74 15.28
C ARG A 154 -26.78 13.15 16.49
N VAL A 155 -26.17 14.00 17.32
CA VAL A 155 -26.77 14.60 18.49
C VAL A 155 -27.09 16.04 18.13
N LEU A 156 -28.38 16.37 18.15
CA LEU A 156 -28.92 17.65 17.71
C LEU A 156 -29.49 18.42 18.89
N SER A 157 -29.37 19.75 18.83
CA SER A 157 -29.94 20.66 19.83
C SER A 157 -30.62 21.84 19.17
N ARG A 158 -31.76 22.22 19.74
CA ARG A 158 -32.54 23.40 19.38
C ARG A 158 -32.06 24.65 20.08
N ALA A 159 -31.30 24.51 21.17
CA ALA A 159 -30.75 25.63 21.91
C ALA A 159 -29.80 26.49 21.06
N LEU A 160 -29.14 25.89 20.07
CA LEU A 160 -28.23 26.58 19.15
C LEU A 160 -28.91 27.12 17.88
N SER A 161 -29.98 26.47 17.41
CA SER A 161 -30.60 26.80 16.12
C SER A 161 -31.57 27.99 16.15
N GLY A 162 -31.90 28.52 17.34
CA GLY A 162 -32.87 29.61 17.50
C GLY A 162 -34.33 29.17 17.25
N ALA A 163 -35.27 30.12 17.25
CA ALA A 163 -36.68 29.81 17.04
C ALA A 163 -36.90 29.10 15.68
N PRO A 164 -37.71 28.03 15.62
CA PRO A 164 -37.90 27.26 14.40
C PRO A 164 -38.37 28.17 13.27
N SER A 165 -37.58 28.24 12.20
CA SER A 165 -37.95 28.99 11.01
C SER A 165 -39.17 28.34 10.38
N THR A 166 -40.35 28.90 10.63
CA THR A 166 -41.64 28.51 10.02
C THR A 166 -41.64 28.57 8.49
N LYS A 167 -40.54 29.02 7.86
CA LYS A 167 -40.37 29.15 6.41
C LYS A 167 -39.54 28.04 5.76
N ALA A 168 -39.11 27.01 6.49
CA ALA A 168 -38.39 25.88 5.90
C ALA A 168 -39.35 25.01 5.04
N LYS A 169 -39.62 25.48 3.83
CA LYS A 169 -40.38 24.77 2.79
C LYS A 169 -39.79 23.37 2.64
N LYS A 170 -40.65 22.35 2.75
CA LYS A 170 -40.38 20.94 2.41
C LYS A 170 -39.55 20.89 1.12
N SER A 171 -38.25 20.64 1.26
CA SER A 171 -37.40 20.35 0.11
C SER A 171 -37.98 19.10 -0.56
N LYS A 172 -38.16 19.15 -1.89
CA LYS A 172 -38.67 18.02 -2.68
C LYS A 172 -37.66 16.84 -2.74
N PHE A 173 -36.44 17.03 -2.26
CA PHE A 173 -35.43 15.98 -2.22
C PHE A 173 -35.45 15.31 -0.83
N PRO A 174 -35.81 14.02 -0.74
CA PRO A 174 -35.96 13.31 0.54
C PRO A 174 -34.65 13.20 1.35
N PHE A 175 -33.50 13.53 0.75
CA PHE A 175 -32.20 13.54 1.41
C PHE A 175 -31.88 14.83 2.19
N PHE A 176 -32.63 15.92 1.97
CA PHE A 176 -32.42 17.19 2.66
C PHE A 176 -33.74 17.64 3.32
N GLN A 177 -34.06 17.02 4.47
CA GLN A 177 -35.08 17.57 5.34
C GLN A 177 -34.50 18.78 6.10
N PRO A 178 -35.23 19.90 6.19
CA PRO A 178 -34.82 21.00 7.05
C PRO A 178 -34.80 20.49 8.50
N VAL A 179 -33.63 20.52 9.11
CA VAL A 179 -33.45 20.11 10.51
C VAL A 179 -33.68 21.36 11.36
N ASP A 180 -34.69 21.35 12.21
CA ASP A 180 -35.00 22.44 13.14
C ASP A 180 -33.94 22.58 14.27
N ALA A 181 -33.03 21.61 14.38
CA ALA A 181 -31.98 21.52 15.40
C ALA A 181 -30.58 21.45 14.76
N GLU A 182 -29.59 22.11 15.36
CA GLU A 182 -28.21 22.12 14.88
C GLU A 182 -27.41 20.93 15.41
N GLU A 183 -26.49 20.41 14.62
CA GLU A 183 -25.61 19.30 14.99
C GLU A 183 -24.51 19.74 15.95
N ILE A 184 -24.61 19.34 17.22
CA ILE A 184 -23.58 19.63 18.23
C ILE A 184 -22.47 18.60 18.18
N LEU A 185 -22.86 17.32 18.09
CA LEU A 185 -21.95 16.20 18.20
C LEU A 185 -22.32 15.09 17.22
N LYS A 186 -21.30 14.53 16.57
CA LYS A 186 -21.43 13.41 15.67
C LYS A 186 -20.29 12.43 15.89
N PHE A 187 -20.64 11.18 16.11
CA PHE A 187 -19.68 10.10 16.32
C PHE A 187 -20.21 8.78 15.75
N PRO A 188 -19.31 7.87 15.36
CA PRO A 188 -19.67 6.53 14.85
C PRO A 188 -20.37 5.72 15.95
N PHE A 189 -21.59 5.25 15.68
CA PHE A 189 -22.40 4.53 16.67
C PHE A 189 -22.04 3.04 16.76
N GLY A 190 -21.54 2.47 15.66
CA GLY A 190 -21.25 1.04 15.54
C GLY A 190 -19.98 0.56 16.26
N PHE A 191 -19.26 1.44 16.99
CA PHE A 191 -18.00 1.08 17.65
C PHE A 191 -18.20 0.46 19.03
N GLY A 192 -19.30 0.77 19.72
CA GLY A 192 -19.67 0.13 21.00
C GLY A 192 -20.50 -1.14 20.80
N SER A 193 -20.63 -1.95 21.85
CA SER A 193 -21.55 -3.09 21.83
C SER A 193 -23.01 -2.61 21.73
N VAL A 194 -23.94 -3.51 21.38
CA VAL A 194 -25.37 -3.16 21.36
C VAL A 194 -25.87 -2.78 22.77
N ALA A 195 -25.31 -3.41 23.81
CA ALA A 195 -25.60 -3.06 25.21
C ALA A 195 -25.13 -1.64 25.55
N ASP A 196 -23.90 -1.28 25.17
CA ASP A 196 -23.37 0.08 25.41
C ASP A 196 -24.15 1.13 24.60
N GLN A 197 -24.52 0.80 23.36
CA GLN A 197 -25.37 1.64 22.51
C GLN A 197 -26.72 1.91 23.17
N LYS A 198 -27.36 0.90 23.76
CA LYS A 198 -28.61 1.05 24.53
C LYS A 198 -28.38 1.91 25.76
N LEU A 199 -27.33 1.63 26.52
CA LEU A 199 -26.97 2.38 27.72
C LEU A 199 -26.81 3.88 27.45
N VAL A 200 -26.17 4.27 26.34
CA VAL A 200 -26.07 5.68 25.93
C VAL A 200 -27.45 6.30 25.71
N ILE A 201 -28.32 5.63 24.95
CA ILE A 201 -29.64 6.17 24.60
C ILE A 201 -30.60 6.18 25.80
N ASP A 202 -30.53 5.16 26.65
CA ASP A 202 -31.34 5.08 27.87
C ASP A 202 -30.91 6.15 28.87
N THR A 203 -29.61 6.43 28.98
CA THR A 203 -29.09 7.57 29.75
C THR A 203 -29.61 8.90 29.18
N MET A 204 -29.59 9.10 27.86
CA MET A 204 -30.13 10.31 27.25
C MET A 204 -31.64 10.47 27.52
N ARG A 205 -32.42 9.39 27.44
CA ARG A 205 -33.87 9.40 27.74
C ARG A 205 -34.18 9.64 29.21
N HIS A 206 -33.35 9.12 30.10
CA HIS A 206 -33.49 9.35 31.54
C HIS A 206 -33.40 10.85 31.86
N TYR A 207 -32.41 11.55 31.30
CA TYR A 207 -32.25 12.99 31.52
C TYR A 207 -33.17 13.87 30.67
N ASN A 208 -33.61 13.41 29.50
CA ASN A 208 -34.60 14.08 28.67
C ASN A 208 -35.69 13.10 28.18
N PRO A 209 -36.79 12.95 28.91
CA PRO A 209 -37.89 12.06 28.51
C PRO A 209 -38.56 12.45 27.18
N ALA A 210 -38.44 13.73 26.76
CA ALA A 210 -39.00 14.23 25.51
C ALA A 210 -38.09 14.00 24.28
N LEU A 211 -36.99 13.27 24.45
CA LEU A 211 -36.00 13.03 23.41
C LEU A 211 -36.59 12.38 22.16
N LYS A 212 -36.43 13.04 21.00
CA LYS A 212 -36.89 12.49 19.72
C LYS A 212 -35.84 11.59 19.11
N LEU A 213 -36.20 10.31 18.90
CA LEU A 213 -35.36 9.35 18.17
C LEU A 213 -35.91 9.09 16.78
N ASN A 214 -35.02 9.06 15.78
CA ASN A 214 -35.39 8.65 14.42
C ASN A 214 -35.72 7.14 14.34
N GLU A 215 -36.54 6.77 13.36
CA GLU A 215 -37.02 5.39 13.19
C GLU A 215 -35.89 4.38 13.01
N ARG A 216 -34.79 4.78 12.34
CA ARG A 216 -33.63 3.91 12.11
C ARG A 216 -32.90 3.55 13.39
N LEU A 217 -32.72 4.52 14.29
CA LEU A 217 -32.12 4.27 15.60
C LEU A 217 -33.02 3.36 16.45
N ARG A 218 -34.34 3.59 16.45
CA ARG A 218 -35.28 2.70 17.15
C ARG A 218 -35.17 1.25 16.66
N LYS A 219 -35.24 1.05 15.35
CA LYS A 219 -35.03 -0.27 14.73
C LYS A 219 -33.69 -0.90 15.11
N ARG A 220 -32.62 -0.10 15.21
CA ARG A 220 -31.29 -0.58 15.61
C ARG A 220 -31.24 -1.00 17.08
N LEU A 221 -31.91 -0.27 17.98
CA LEU A 221 -31.98 -0.60 19.41
C LEU A 221 -32.88 -1.82 19.68
N GLU A 222 -33.91 -2.04 18.86
CA GLU A 222 -34.79 -3.21 18.95
C GLU A 222 -34.10 -4.51 18.48
N GLN A 223 -33.01 -4.42 17.72
CA GLN A 223 -32.27 -5.60 17.29
C GLN A 223 -31.76 -6.39 18.49
N LYS A 224 -32.09 -7.68 18.52
CA LYS A 224 -31.58 -8.63 19.53
C LYS A 224 -30.06 -8.72 19.37
N ASP A 225 -29.36 -8.72 20.50
CA ASP A 225 -27.91 -8.89 20.48
C ASP A 225 -27.58 -10.32 20.02
N VAL A 226 -26.95 -10.42 18.85
CA VAL A 226 -26.55 -11.70 18.26
C VAL A 226 -25.06 -11.86 18.52
N LYS A 227 -24.71 -12.66 19.53
CA LYS A 227 -23.32 -12.97 19.91
C LYS A 227 -22.45 -13.39 18.71
N GLY A 228 -23.04 -14.07 17.73
CA GLY A 228 -22.37 -14.47 16.48
C GLY A 228 -21.71 -13.31 15.72
N THR A 229 -22.31 -12.11 15.75
CA THR A 229 -21.76 -10.95 15.03
C THR A 229 -20.43 -10.46 15.64
N MET A 230 -20.30 -10.49 16.96
CA MET A 230 -19.05 -10.14 17.65
C MET A 230 -17.93 -11.12 17.33
N TYR A 231 -18.24 -12.43 17.33
CA TYR A 231 -17.26 -13.46 16.96
C TYR A 231 -16.77 -13.32 15.52
N VAL A 232 -17.67 -13.02 14.58
CA VAL A 232 -17.30 -12.78 13.18
C VAL A 232 -16.37 -11.56 13.05
N GLN A 233 -16.64 -10.48 13.78
CA GLN A 233 -15.76 -9.30 13.79
C GLN A 233 -14.38 -9.61 14.37
N GLN A 234 -14.32 -10.32 15.51
CA GLN A 234 -13.06 -10.72 16.13
C GLN A 234 -12.26 -11.66 15.24
N LEU A 235 -12.90 -12.67 14.64
CA LEU A 235 -12.26 -13.60 13.72
C LEU A 235 -11.71 -12.86 12.49
N GLY A 236 -12.44 -11.88 11.95
CA GLY A 236 -11.94 -11.07 10.84
C GLY A 236 -10.76 -10.17 11.25
N ALA A 237 -10.71 -9.67 12.49
CA ALA A 237 -9.54 -8.94 12.99
C ALA A 237 -8.31 -9.85 13.15
N VAL A 238 -8.50 -11.08 13.67
CA VAL A 238 -7.45 -12.11 13.73
C VAL A 238 -6.97 -12.48 12.33
N PHE A 239 -7.88 -12.63 11.38
CA PHE A 239 -7.54 -12.91 9.99
C PHE A 239 -6.68 -11.79 9.38
N LEU A 240 -7.05 -10.52 9.55
CA LEU A 240 -6.23 -9.40 9.07
C LEU A 240 -4.87 -9.31 9.76
N PHE A 241 -4.80 -9.64 11.06
CA PHE A 241 -3.52 -9.75 11.76
C PHE A 241 -2.62 -10.81 11.10
N LEU A 242 -3.17 -12.00 10.80
CA LEU A 242 -2.42 -13.05 10.10
C LEU A 242 -2.00 -12.61 8.69
N VAL A 243 -2.86 -11.87 7.97
CA VAL A 243 -2.51 -11.29 6.67
C VAL A 243 -1.34 -10.31 6.81
N LEU A 244 -1.34 -9.43 7.82
CA LEU A 244 -0.22 -8.52 8.05
C LEU A 244 1.08 -9.27 8.38
N MET A 245 1.01 -10.36 9.17
CA MET A 245 2.18 -11.20 9.43
C MET A 245 2.70 -11.86 8.15
N ASP A 246 1.80 -12.35 7.30
CA ASP A 246 2.14 -12.95 6.01
C ASP A 246 2.76 -11.93 5.05
N VAL A 247 2.20 -10.72 4.97
CA VAL A 247 2.79 -9.59 4.23
C VAL A 247 4.18 -9.26 4.76
N GLY A 248 4.32 -9.13 6.08
CA GLY A 248 5.58 -8.82 6.74
C GLY A 248 6.67 -9.82 6.40
N PHE A 249 6.39 -11.11 6.60
CA PHE A 249 7.30 -12.19 6.26
C PHE A 249 7.64 -12.19 4.76
N SER A 250 6.62 -12.19 3.90
CA SER A 250 6.78 -12.30 2.44
C SER A 250 7.60 -11.16 1.85
N MET A 251 7.36 -9.92 2.27
CA MET A 251 8.07 -8.74 1.76
C MET A 251 9.55 -8.74 2.18
N PHE A 252 9.86 -9.17 3.41
CA PHE A 252 11.24 -9.26 3.87
C PHE A 252 12.00 -10.43 3.24
N SER A 253 11.36 -11.59 3.08
CA SER A 253 11.95 -12.71 2.31
C SER A 253 12.18 -12.32 0.85
N TYR A 254 11.24 -11.61 0.23
CA TYR A 254 11.38 -11.09 -1.11
C TYR A 254 12.57 -10.12 -1.23
N LEU A 255 12.71 -9.21 -0.27
CA LEU A 255 13.83 -8.26 -0.24
C LEU A 255 15.18 -8.96 -0.04
N GLU A 256 15.25 -9.94 0.86
CA GLU A 256 16.46 -10.76 1.08
C GLU A 256 16.84 -11.55 -0.19
N MET A 257 15.86 -12.12 -0.88
CA MET A 257 16.06 -12.81 -2.16
C MET A 257 16.60 -11.87 -3.24
N LEU A 258 16.02 -10.68 -3.40
CA LEU A 258 16.53 -9.67 -4.35
C LEU A 258 17.95 -9.22 -4.01
N LYS A 259 18.25 -9.00 -2.73
CA LYS A 259 19.60 -8.68 -2.26
C LYS A 259 20.58 -9.78 -2.69
N ASN A 260 20.24 -11.04 -2.49
CA ASN A 260 21.12 -12.15 -2.82
C ASN A 260 21.35 -12.29 -4.34
N TYR A 261 20.34 -12.06 -5.19
CA TYR A 261 20.59 -11.97 -6.64
C TYR A 261 21.49 -10.79 -7.02
N TYR A 262 21.28 -9.62 -6.41
CA TYR A 262 22.14 -8.47 -6.66
C TYR A 262 23.60 -8.72 -6.23
N LEU A 263 23.82 -9.30 -5.04
CA LEU A 263 25.15 -9.69 -4.58
C LEU A 263 25.78 -10.75 -5.50
N CYS A 264 24.98 -11.68 -6.02
CA CYS A 264 25.42 -12.65 -7.02
C CYS A 264 25.92 -11.97 -8.30
N GLU A 265 25.19 -10.97 -8.81
CA GLU A 265 25.60 -10.18 -9.98
C GLU A 265 26.90 -9.39 -9.73
N LEU A 266 26.95 -8.68 -8.59
CA LEU A 266 28.10 -7.87 -8.22
C LEU A 266 29.36 -8.72 -8.07
N THR A 267 29.27 -9.84 -7.36
CA THR A 267 30.40 -10.76 -7.18
C THR A 267 30.74 -11.54 -8.44
N GLY A 268 29.77 -11.87 -9.30
CA GLY A 268 30.00 -12.55 -10.57
C GLY A 268 30.79 -11.70 -11.56
N THR A 269 30.61 -10.38 -11.51
CA THR A 269 31.30 -9.41 -12.37
C THR A 269 32.61 -8.86 -11.78
N ALA A 270 32.93 -9.18 -10.52
CA ALA A 270 34.14 -8.72 -9.84
C ALA A 270 35.42 -9.11 -10.58
N GLU A 271 36.49 -8.31 -10.47
CA GLU A 271 37.79 -8.64 -11.11
C GLU A 271 38.54 -9.75 -10.36
N LEU A 272 38.39 -9.79 -9.04
CA LEU A 272 39.09 -10.75 -8.18
C LEU A 272 38.43 -12.13 -8.24
N ARG A 273 39.24 -13.16 -8.53
CA ARG A 273 38.78 -14.55 -8.65
C ARG A 273 38.14 -15.07 -7.36
N GLU A 274 38.62 -14.64 -6.19
CA GLU A 274 38.07 -15.07 -4.90
C GLU A 274 36.65 -14.53 -4.66
N GLU A 275 36.37 -13.29 -5.07
CA GLU A 275 35.04 -12.69 -4.97
C GLU A 275 34.03 -13.42 -5.87
N ARG A 276 34.45 -13.78 -7.09
CA ARG A 276 33.61 -14.56 -8.03
C ARG A 276 33.16 -15.91 -7.47
N LYS A 277 33.94 -16.53 -6.58
CA LYS A 277 33.56 -17.81 -5.95
C LYS A 277 32.36 -17.68 -5.02
N LEU A 278 32.02 -16.48 -4.55
CA LEU A 278 30.86 -16.23 -3.69
C LEU A 278 29.54 -16.13 -4.49
N SER A 279 29.62 -15.83 -5.79
CA SER A 279 28.44 -15.64 -6.65
C SER A 279 27.47 -16.84 -6.65
N PRO A 280 27.93 -18.11 -6.78
CA PRO A 280 27.04 -19.27 -6.67
C PRO A 280 26.39 -19.43 -5.30
N VAL A 281 27.06 -18.99 -4.22
CA VAL A 281 26.54 -19.10 -2.85
C VAL A 281 25.35 -18.16 -2.67
N PHE A 282 25.49 -16.90 -3.09
CA PHE A 282 24.39 -15.94 -3.05
C PHE A 282 23.23 -16.35 -3.96
N PHE A 283 23.53 -16.90 -5.15
CA PHE A 283 22.49 -17.42 -6.04
C PHE A 283 21.69 -18.55 -5.38
N ALA A 284 22.38 -19.52 -4.76
CA ALA A 284 21.72 -20.63 -4.07
C ALA A 284 20.83 -20.16 -2.92
N GLN A 285 21.28 -19.17 -2.13
CA GLN A 285 20.47 -18.57 -1.05
C GLN A 285 19.21 -17.88 -1.58
N ALA A 286 19.30 -17.20 -2.73
CA ALA A 286 18.13 -16.60 -3.37
C ALA A 286 17.14 -17.66 -3.87
N GLU A 287 17.64 -18.73 -4.50
CA GLU A 287 16.81 -19.83 -5.00
C GLU A 287 16.16 -20.62 -3.87
N GLU A 288 16.83 -20.81 -2.74
CA GLU A 288 16.26 -21.46 -1.55
C GLU A 288 14.98 -20.74 -1.07
N ILE A 289 15.01 -19.41 -1.01
CA ILE A 289 13.84 -18.58 -0.65
C ILE A 289 12.74 -18.71 -1.72
N ARG A 290 13.12 -18.74 -3.01
CA ARG A 290 12.18 -18.82 -4.13
C ARG A 290 11.47 -20.18 -4.23
N GLU A 291 12.20 -21.26 -3.99
CA GLU A 291 11.72 -22.64 -4.16
C GLU A 291 11.01 -23.19 -2.93
N HIS A 292 11.31 -22.64 -1.76
CA HIS A 292 10.69 -23.02 -0.50
C HIS A 292 9.90 -21.86 0.13
N PRO A 293 8.89 -21.29 -0.57
CA PRO A 293 8.01 -20.32 0.04
C PRO A 293 7.24 -21.00 1.19
N VAL A 294 6.91 -20.24 2.23
CA VAL A 294 6.13 -20.75 3.36
C VAL A 294 4.79 -21.27 2.84
N PRO A 295 4.39 -22.51 3.16
CA PRO A 295 3.30 -23.22 2.47
C PRO A 295 1.91 -22.56 2.60
N ILE A 296 1.71 -21.65 3.56
CA ILE A 296 0.43 -20.99 3.84
C ILE A 296 0.45 -19.52 3.36
N SER A 297 1.54 -19.05 2.77
CA SER A 297 1.67 -17.65 2.38
C SER A 297 0.89 -17.33 1.10
N TRP A 298 -0.23 -16.61 1.25
CA TRP A 298 -1.02 -16.10 0.12
C TRP A 298 -0.27 -14.98 -0.58
N VAL A 299 0.42 -14.14 0.19
CA VAL A 299 1.12 -12.96 -0.32
C VAL A 299 2.35 -13.39 -1.11
N SER A 300 3.18 -14.29 -0.58
CA SER A 300 4.36 -14.82 -1.29
C SER A 300 3.96 -15.50 -2.60
N THR A 301 2.91 -16.33 -2.56
CA THR A 301 2.40 -17.00 -3.77
C THR A 301 2.03 -16.00 -4.85
N LYS A 302 1.32 -14.93 -4.48
CA LYS A 302 0.91 -13.89 -5.42
C LYS A 302 2.08 -13.04 -5.93
N ILE A 303 2.96 -12.61 -5.03
CA ILE A 303 4.13 -11.76 -5.33
C ILE A 303 5.13 -12.49 -6.23
N MET A 304 5.38 -13.77 -5.99
CA MET A 304 6.43 -14.53 -6.69
C MET A 304 5.95 -15.19 -7.98
N ARG A 305 4.65 -15.44 -8.15
CA ARG A 305 4.13 -16.19 -9.32
C ARG A 305 3.47 -15.31 -10.37
N GLU A 306 2.89 -14.18 -9.99
CA GLU A 306 2.00 -13.43 -10.88
C GLU A 306 2.34 -11.94 -10.96
N GLY A 307 2.09 -11.38 -12.15
CA GLY A 307 2.13 -9.94 -12.40
C GLY A 307 3.53 -9.33 -12.47
N LYS A 308 3.57 -8.00 -12.31
CA LYS A 308 4.77 -7.18 -12.52
C LYS A 308 5.88 -7.44 -11.52
N VAL A 309 5.54 -7.80 -10.28
CA VAL A 309 6.54 -8.07 -9.23
C VAL A 309 7.28 -9.38 -9.52
N ALA A 310 6.54 -10.45 -9.84
CA ALA A 310 7.12 -11.71 -10.30
C ALA A 310 7.97 -11.51 -11.58
N SER A 311 7.48 -10.71 -12.54
CA SER A 311 8.27 -10.35 -13.73
C SER A 311 9.61 -9.69 -13.37
N GLY A 312 9.61 -8.71 -12.45
CA GLY A 312 10.82 -8.07 -11.94
C GLY A 312 11.76 -9.06 -11.26
N LEU A 313 11.23 -10.00 -10.48
CA LEU A 313 12.01 -11.08 -9.85
C LEU A 313 12.77 -11.92 -10.89
N TYR A 314 12.08 -12.39 -11.93
CA TYR A 314 12.69 -13.18 -13.00
C TYR A 314 13.72 -12.37 -13.81
N GLN A 315 13.55 -11.05 -13.90
CA GLN A 315 14.53 -10.16 -14.52
C GLN A 315 15.83 -10.11 -13.68
N THR A 316 15.72 -9.89 -12.36
CA THR A 316 16.88 -9.87 -11.46
C THR A 316 17.58 -11.24 -11.42
N ARG A 317 16.81 -12.33 -11.41
CA ARG A 317 17.35 -13.69 -11.54
C ARG A 317 18.12 -13.89 -12.85
N ALA A 318 17.60 -13.39 -13.97
CA ALA A 318 18.27 -13.47 -15.27
C ALA A 318 19.59 -12.70 -15.29
N GLU A 319 19.62 -11.49 -14.71
CA GLU A 319 20.82 -10.66 -14.59
C GLU A 319 21.90 -11.36 -13.72
N ALA A 320 21.50 -11.96 -12.59
CA ALA A 320 22.40 -12.77 -11.75
C ALA A 320 22.96 -14.00 -12.49
N LEU A 321 22.12 -14.78 -13.17
CA LEU A 321 22.55 -15.94 -13.98
C LEU A 321 23.50 -15.53 -15.10
N TRP A 322 23.25 -14.39 -15.72
CA TRP A 322 24.10 -13.85 -16.78
C TRP A 322 25.50 -13.52 -16.25
N ALA A 323 25.58 -12.88 -15.08
CA ALA A 323 26.86 -12.58 -14.41
C ALA A 323 27.64 -13.85 -14.02
N MET A 324 26.94 -14.94 -13.69
CA MET A 324 27.56 -16.26 -13.46
C MET A 324 28.03 -16.97 -14.73
N GLY A 325 27.75 -16.42 -15.92
CA GLY A 325 28.06 -17.04 -17.21
C GLY A 325 27.06 -18.11 -17.66
N LYS A 326 25.95 -18.31 -16.94
CA LYS A 326 24.87 -19.25 -17.30
C LYS A 326 23.89 -18.60 -18.28
N LYS A 327 24.37 -18.30 -19.48
CA LYS A 327 23.67 -17.44 -20.45
C LYS A 327 22.32 -18.01 -20.92
N GLU A 328 22.23 -19.32 -21.14
CA GLU A 328 21.00 -19.97 -21.58
C GLU A 328 19.89 -19.90 -20.52
N GLU A 329 20.22 -20.21 -19.26
CA GLU A 329 19.29 -20.12 -18.12
C GLU A 329 18.85 -18.67 -17.86
N ALA A 330 19.74 -17.71 -18.08
CA ALA A 330 19.43 -16.28 -17.98
C ALA A 330 18.40 -15.86 -19.04
N ILE A 331 18.59 -16.26 -20.30
CA ILE A 331 17.63 -15.98 -21.39
C ILE A 331 16.26 -16.62 -21.08
N GLU A 332 16.24 -17.85 -20.58
CA GLU A 332 14.97 -18.51 -20.22
C GLU A 332 14.25 -17.77 -19.08
N SER A 333 15.01 -17.32 -18.08
CA SER A 333 14.47 -16.50 -16.97
C SER A 333 13.90 -15.18 -17.47
N MET A 334 14.60 -14.50 -18.37
CA MET A 334 14.11 -13.25 -18.96
C MET A 334 12.86 -13.48 -19.83
N ARG A 335 12.79 -14.59 -20.56
CA ARG A 335 11.56 -14.98 -21.29
C ARG A 335 10.39 -15.24 -20.35
N LYS A 336 10.62 -15.86 -19.19
CA LYS A 336 9.59 -16.00 -18.13
C LYS A 336 9.13 -14.64 -17.62
N SER A 337 10.06 -13.71 -17.39
CA SER A 337 9.76 -12.32 -17.02
C SER A 337 8.86 -11.63 -18.06
N LEU A 338 9.19 -11.74 -19.35
CA LEU A 338 8.39 -11.19 -20.45
C LEU A 338 6.99 -11.80 -20.54
N LYS A 339 6.84 -13.12 -20.32
CA LYS A 339 5.53 -13.78 -20.31
C LYS A 339 4.62 -13.28 -19.18
N LEU A 340 5.19 -12.97 -18.01
CA LEU A 340 4.43 -12.51 -16.85
C LEU A 340 3.98 -11.06 -16.96
N SER A 341 4.80 -10.22 -17.59
CA SER A 341 4.47 -8.82 -17.86
C SER A 341 5.00 -8.45 -19.24
N PRO A 342 4.22 -8.68 -20.31
CA PRO A 342 4.60 -8.26 -21.65
C PRO A 342 4.96 -6.78 -21.66
N SER A 343 6.19 -6.49 -22.03
CA SER A 343 6.73 -5.14 -22.06
C SER A 343 7.74 -5.05 -23.18
N PHE A 344 7.57 -4.02 -24.00
CA PHE A 344 8.53 -3.62 -25.03
C PHE A 344 9.99 -3.67 -24.54
N ARG A 345 10.24 -3.18 -23.32
CA ARG A 345 11.58 -3.12 -22.73
C ARG A 345 12.12 -4.49 -22.38
N LEU A 346 11.28 -5.37 -21.86
CA LEU A 346 11.69 -6.74 -21.57
C LEU A 346 11.96 -7.50 -22.86
N ASN A 347 11.17 -7.28 -23.91
CA ASN A 347 11.40 -7.84 -25.24
C ASN A 347 12.80 -7.46 -25.77
N LEU A 348 13.14 -6.17 -25.75
CA LEU A 348 14.48 -5.70 -26.15
C LEU A 348 15.62 -6.26 -25.29
N LYS A 349 15.41 -6.40 -23.97
CA LYS A 349 16.39 -7.06 -23.09
C LYS A 349 16.60 -8.52 -23.45
N VAL A 350 15.55 -9.26 -23.78
CA VAL A 350 15.62 -10.66 -24.26
C VAL A 350 16.45 -10.73 -25.55
N ALA A 351 16.12 -9.90 -26.55
CA ALA A 351 16.86 -9.84 -27.81
C ALA A 351 18.35 -9.51 -27.59
N ARG A 352 18.65 -8.55 -26.72
CA ARG A 352 20.03 -8.21 -26.33
C ARG A 352 20.78 -9.42 -25.76
N MET A 353 20.18 -10.12 -24.81
CA MET A 353 20.79 -11.29 -24.19
C MET A 353 21.01 -12.42 -25.20
N MET A 354 20.08 -12.63 -26.15
CA MET A 354 20.27 -13.59 -27.24
C MET A 354 21.44 -13.23 -28.15
N ALA A 355 21.52 -11.96 -28.57
CA ALA A 355 22.60 -11.48 -29.42
C ALA A 355 23.96 -11.62 -28.74
N LEU A 356 24.06 -11.24 -27.45
CA LEU A 356 25.29 -11.39 -26.67
C LEU A 356 25.66 -12.87 -26.37
N ASN A 357 24.69 -13.79 -26.51
CA ASN A 357 24.94 -15.23 -26.48
C ASN A 357 25.27 -15.81 -27.86
N GLY A 358 25.37 -15.00 -28.90
CA GLY A 358 25.65 -15.44 -30.27
C GLY A 358 24.44 -15.99 -31.03
N GLN A 359 23.23 -15.91 -30.46
CA GLN A 359 21.98 -16.34 -31.10
C GLN A 359 21.39 -15.20 -31.93
N LEU A 360 22.11 -14.77 -32.97
CA LEU A 360 21.76 -13.59 -33.76
C LEU A 360 20.41 -13.75 -34.46
N ASP A 361 20.17 -14.87 -35.13
CA ASP A 361 18.91 -15.13 -35.85
C ASP A 361 17.67 -14.99 -34.95
N LYS A 362 17.75 -15.53 -33.72
CA LYS A 362 16.67 -15.45 -32.73
C LYS A 362 16.51 -14.04 -32.17
N ALA A 363 17.61 -13.31 -32.01
CA ALA A 363 17.56 -11.92 -31.58
C ALA A 363 16.88 -11.04 -32.64
N GLU A 364 17.17 -11.28 -33.92
CA GLU A 364 16.53 -10.58 -35.03
C GLU A 364 15.03 -10.88 -35.12
N GLU A 365 14.62 -12.14 -34.99
CA GLU A 365 13.20 -12.52 -34.92
C GLU A 365 12.50 -11.79 -33.78
N GLN A 366 13.08 -11.82 -32.57
CA GLN A 366 12.54 -11.16 -31.39
C GLN A 366 12.45 -9.63 -31.56
N LEU A 367 13.38 -9.01 -32.29
CA LEU A 367 13.37 -7.59 -32.61
C LEU A 367 12.30 -7.24 -33.66
N LYS A 368 12.06 -8.12 -34.64
CA LYS A 368 10.97 -7.96 -35.60
C LYS A 368 9.62 -7.95 -34.90
N ASP A 369 9.38 -8.90 -33.99
CA ASP A 369 8.18 -8.89 -33.16
C ASP A 369 8.04 -7.56 -32.40
N ALA A 370 9.15 -7.04 -31.83
CA ALA A 370 9.13 -5.77 -31.12
C ALA A 370 8.87 -4.55 -32.02
N MET A 371 9.24 -4.60 -33.30
CA MET A 371 8.96 -3.56 -34.30
C MET A 371 7.51 -3.61 -34.77
N GLU A 372 6.95 -4.81 -34.95
CA GLU A 372 5.53 -4.99 -35.32
C GLU A 372 4.60 -4.49 -34.21
N ASP A 373 4.93 -4.76 -32.94
CA ASP A 373 4.16 -4.29 -31.78
C ASP A 373 4.31 -2.77 -31.54
N HIS A 374 5.42 -2.16 -32.01
CA HIS A 374 5.80 -0.77 -31.76
C HIS A 374 6.44 -0.12 -32.99
N ASP A 375 5.63 0.04 -34.03
CA ASP A 375 5.97 0.68 -35.31
C ASP A 375 6.63 2.06 -35.16
N SER A 376 6.24 2.86 -34.16
CA SER A 376 6.81 4.19 -33.96
C SER A 376 8.12 4.21 -33.16
N ALA A 377 8.63 3.07 -32.70
CA ALA A 377 9.82 3.02 -31.82
C ALA A 377 11.13 2.98 -32.62
N LEU A 378 12.09 3.84 -32.26
CA LEU A 378 13.40 3.90 -32.90
C LEU A 378 14.35 2.81 -32.36
N LEU A 379 14.20 2.49 -31.07
CA LEU A 379 15.15 1.61 -30.36
C LEU A 379 15.34 0.20 -30.99
N PRO A 380 14.28 -0.54 -31.43
CA PRO A 380 14.45 -1.87 -32.01
C PRO A 380 15.14 -1.81 -33.37
N ARG A 381 14.86 -0.77 -34.17
CA ARG A 381 15.53 -0.50 -35.46
C ARG A 381 17.02 -0.25 -35.26
N LEU A 382 17.39 0.53 -34.24
CA LEU A 382 18.79 0.75 -33.86
C LEU A 382 19.48 -0.55 -33.42
N TYR A 383 18.77 -1.43 -32.70
CA TYR A 383 19.28 -2.75 -32.35
C TYR A 383 19.52 -3.61 -33.60
N MET A 384 18.55 -3.66 -34.52
CA MET A 384 18.72 -4.37 -35.79
C MET A 384 19.94 -3.85 -36.56
N LEU A 385 20.08 -2.53 -36.69
CA LEU A 385 21.24 -1.91 -37.35
C LEU A 385 22.58 -2.26 -36.69
N ALA A 386 22.58 -2.36 -35.36
CA ALA A 386 23.75 -2.76 -34.59
C ALA A 386 24.10 -4.24 -34.81
N LEU A 387 23.11 -5.11 -35.05
CA LEU A 387 23.33 -6.53 -35.36
C LEU A 387 23.77 -6.76 -36.81
N THR A 388 23.34 -5.93 -37.75
CA THR A 388 23.66 -6.07 -39.17
C THR A 388 25.13 -5.75 -39.48
N SER A 389 25.73 -6.58 -40.35
CA SER A 389 27.09 -6.40 -40.87
C SER A 389 27.24 -5.17 -41.78
N GLY A 390 28.47 -4.64 -41.89
CA GLY A 390 28.74 -3.34 -42.51
C GLY A 390 28.38 -3.18 -43.99
N ALA A 391 28.29 -4.27 -44.75
CA ALA A 391 27.93 -4.21 -46.17
C ALA A 391 26.42 -3.94 -46.38
N GLU A 392 25.57 -4.45 -45.50
CA GLU A 392 24.11 -4.34 -45.61
C GLU A 392 23.54 -3.19 -44.78
N ARG A 393 24.29 -2.73 -43.77
CA ARG A 393 23.89 -1.68 -42.85
C ARG A 393 23.41 -0.37 -43.52
N PRO A 394 24.04 0.16 -44.60
CA PRO A 394 23.55 1.38 -45.25
C PRO A 394 22.17 1.22 -45.89
N ASN A 395 21.89 0.04 -46.45
CA ASN A 395 20.60 -0.25 -47.08
C ASN A 395 19.50 -0.39 -46.03
N LEU A 396 19.78 -1.12 -44.95
CA LEU A 396 18.87 -1.27 -43.80
C LEU A 396 18.65 0.06 -43.06
N TYR A 397 19.69 0.90 -42.96
CA TYR A 397 19.56 2.23 -42.38
C TYR A 397 18.59 3.07 -43.20
N LYS A 398 18.74 3.03 -44.53
CA LYS A 398 17.87 3.76 -45.44
C LYS A 398 16.42 3.25 -45.39
N SER A 399 16.21 1.93 -45.32
CA SER A 399 14.85 1.37 -45.21
C SER A 399 14.22 1.75 -43.88
N TYR A 400 14.90 1.53 -42.76
CA TYR A 400 14.33 1.84 -41.44
C TYR A 400 14.11 3.33 -41.20
N LEU A 401 14.95 4.20 -41.77
CA LEU A 401 14.68 5.64 -41.75
C LEU A 401 13.45 6.00 -42.59
N HIS A 402 13.31 5.38 -43.77
CA HIS A 402 12.15 5.62 -44.62
C HIS A 402 10.86 5.16 -43.92
N ASP A 403 10.87 3.95 -43.35
CA ASP A 403 9.73 3.41 -42.61
C ASP A 403 9.39 4.30 -41.40
N LEU A 404 10.41 4.71 -40.63
CA LEU A 404 10.21 5.60 -39.48
C LEU A 404 9.71 6.99 -39.89
N ASP A 405 10.18 7.53 -41.02
CA ASP A 405 9.77 8.83 -41.55
C ASP A 405 8.30 8.78 -42.00
N ASP A 406 7.93 7.74 -42.74
CA ASP A 406 6.55 7.46 -43.14
C ASP A 406 5.64 7.27 -41.91
N ASP A 407 6.07 6.51 -40.90
CA ASP A 407 5.28 6.20 -39.70
C ASP A 407 5.08 7.44 -38.79
N LEU A 408 6.10 8.28 -38.62
CA LEU A 408 6.04 9.41 -37.69
C LEU A 408 5.48 10.68 -38.32
N PHE A 409 5.81 10.92 -39.58
CA PHE A 409 5.52 12.19 -40.25
C PHE A 409 4.43 12.05 -41.32
N GLY A 410 4.19 10.84 -41.82
CA GLY A 410 3.21 10.59 -42.87
C GLY A 410 3.54 11.31 -44.17
N THR A 411 2.68 11.12 -45.18
CA THR A 411 2.83 11.79 -46.48
C THR A 411 2.25 13.21 -46.52
N ASP A 412 1.47 13.62 -45.52
CA ASP A 412 0.77 14.91 -45.50
C ASP A 412 0.73 15.58 -44.12
N LEU A 413 0.77 16.92 -44.12
CA LEU A 413 0.53 17.77 -42.95
C LEU A 413 -0.87 17.52 -42.39
N MET A 414 -1.00 16.66 -41.37
CA MET A 414 -2.28 16.45 -40.69
C MET A 414 -2.73 17.73 -39.98
N TRP A 415 -3.92 18.21 -40.33
CA TRP A 415 -4.60 19.29 -39.62
C TRP A 415 -5.34 18.71 -38.39
N PRO A 416 -5.23 19.31 -37.19
CA PRO A 416 -4.61 20.60 -36.89
C PRO A 416 -3.07 20.55 -36.69
N PRO A 417 -2.36 21.67 -36.99
CA PRO A 417 -0.91 21.79 -36.83
C PRO A 417 -0.56 21.69 -35.34
N GLY A 418 -0.08 20.51 -34.93
CA GLY A 418 0.16 20.17 -33.53
C GLY A 418 0.14 18.67 -33.24
N SER A 419 -0.29 17.83 -34.18
CA SER A 419 -0.32 16.37 -34.02
C SER A 419 0.99 15.67 -34.40
N HIS A 420 2.15 16.31 -34.25
CA HIS A 420 3.42 15.61 -34.45
C HIS A 420 3.55 14.51 -33.40
N VAL A 421 3.76 13.27 -33.84
CA VAL A 421 4.03 12.14 -32.95
C VAL A 421 5.40 12.36 -32.34
N PHE A 422 5.45 12.66 -31.05
CA PHE A 422 6.72 12.79 -30.33
C PHE A 422 7.31 11.40 -30.12
N LEU A 423 8.50 11.17 -30.67
CA LEU A 423 9.37 10.05 -30.28
C LEU A 423 9.74 10.20 -28.80
N GLN A 424 8.96 9.59 -27.90
CA GLN A 424 9.32 9.47 -26.49
C GLN A 424 10.05 8.15 -26.24
N ASP A 425 11.24 8.02 -26.81
CA ASP A 425 12.13 6.90 -26.47
C ASP A 425 13.07 7.28 -25.32
N VAL A 426 12.95 6.56 -24.21
CA VAL A 426 13.90 6.62 -23.09
C VAL A 426 15.08 5.70 -23.41
N PHE A 427 16.32 6.20 -23.35
CA PHE A 427 17.51 5.37 -23.58
C PHE A 427 18.19 5.04 -22.24
N TYR A 428 18.43 3.75 -21.97
CA TYR A 428 19.27 3.36 -20.84
C TYR A 428 20.72 3.26 -21.25
N ARG A 429 21.62 3.36 -20.25
CA ARG A 429 23.07 3.23 -20.47
C ARG A 429 23.42 1.94 -21.21
N ASP A 430 22.81 0.83 -20.83
CA ASP A 430 23.09 -0.47 -21.45
C ASP A 430 22.66 -0.53 -22.93
N ASP A 431 21.57 0.15 -23.29
CA ASP A 431 21.09 0.19 -24.67
C ASP A 431 22.09 0.96 -25.53
N LEU A 432 22.57 2.11 -25.03
CA LEU A 432 23.59 2.91 -25.70
C LEU A 432 24.91 2.16 -25.80
N THR A 433 25.39 1.55 -24.71
CA THR A 433 26.62 0.75 -24.72
C THR A 433 26.52 -0.38 -25.74
N PHE A 434 25.42 -1.13 -25.76
CA PHE A 434 25.21 -2.20 -26.73
C PHE A 434 25.24 -1.70 -28.19
N ILE A 435 24.49 -0.64 -28.49
CA ILE A 435 24.42 -0.07 -29.85
C ILE A 435 25.78 0.46 -30.29
N PHE A 436 26.44 1.27 -29.46
CA PHE A 436 27.71 1.90 -29.82
C PHE A 436 28.83 0.89 -29.95
N ASP A 437 28.94 -0.08 -29.03
CA ASP A 437 29.99 -1.10 -29.08
C ASP A 437 29.92 -1.89 -30.39
N LYS A 438 28.71 -2.27 -30.80
CA LYS A 438 28.48 -3.01 -32.04
C LYS A 438 28.62 -2.16 -33.30
N MET A 439 28.17 -0.91 -33.28
CA MET A 439 28.25 -0.04 -34.45
C MET A 439 29.66 0.46 -34.72
N LEU A 440 30.41 0.79 -33.66
CA LEU A 440 31.75 1.39 -33.74
C LEU A 440 32.88 0.35 -33.68
N ASP A 441 32.53 -0.93 -33.50
CA ASP A 441 33.48 -2.02 -33.29
C ASP A 441 34.44 -1.73 -32.12
N THR A 442 33.89 -1.16 -31.05
CA THR A 442 34.62 -0.81 -29.82
C THR A 442 34.18 -1.70 -28.68
N ASP A 443 35.12 -2.22 -27.89
CA ASP A 443 34.78 -2.90 -26.64
C ASP A 443 34.77 -1.88 -25.48
N THR A 444 33.60 -1.32 -25.15
CA THR A 444 33.45 -0.48 -23.95
C THR A 444 32.97 -1.25 -22.72
N SER A 445 32.93 -2.59 -22.77
CA SER A 445 32.49 -3.40 -21.63
C SER A 445 33.32 -3.17 -20.37
N GLY A 446 34.62 -2.83 -20.51
CA GLY A 446 35.52 -2.45 -19.42
C GLY A 446 35.27 -1.06 -18.79
N ILE A 447 34.22 -0.34 -19.21
CA ILE A 447 33.77 0.91 -18.58
C ILE A 447 32.69 0.65 -17.51
N ARG A 448 32.07 -0.53 -17.48
CA ARG A 448 31.21 -0.94 -16.35
C ARG A 448 32.05 -0.98 -15.07
N GLY A 449 31.61 -0.27 -14.03
CA GLY A 449 32.30 -0.20 -12.73
C GLY A 449 33.33 0.93 -12.57
N LYS A 450 33.77 1.61 -13.63
CA LYS A 450 34.61 2.81 -13.48
C LYS A 450 33.73 3.99 -13.04
N ALA A 451 34.12 4.63 -11.93
CA ALA A 451 33.42 5.81 -11.41
C ALA A 451 33.23 6.85 -12.52
N VAL A 452 31.99 7.30 -12.71
CA VAL A 452 31.70 8.38 -13.65
C VAL A 452 32.41 9.61 -13.13
N ILE A 453 33.50 10.01 -13.79
CA ILE A 453 34.24 11.22 -13.43
C ILE A 453 33.22 12.38 -13.45
N PRO A 454 32.96 13.02 -12.30
CA PRO A 454 32.05 14.15 -12.19
C PRO A 454 32.40 15.18 -13.25
N LYS A 455 31.41 15.86 -13.84
CA LYS A 455 31.67 16.89 -14.87
C LYS A 455 32.70 17.93 -14.41
N SER A 456 32.75 18.23 -13.10
CA SER A 456 33.71 19.12 -12.46
C SER A 456 35.16 18.63 -12.51
N GLU A 457 35.39 17.31 -12.58
CA GLU A 457 36.71 16.68 -12.58
C GLU A 457 37.18 16.29 -13.99
N ARG A 458 36.33 16.47 -15.00
CA ARG A 458 36.71 16.22 -16.39
C ARG A 458 37.67 17.31 -16.84
N LYS A 459 38.92 16.94 -17.15
CA LYS A 459 39.87 17.86 -17.78
C LYS A 459 39.21 18.50 -19.01
N PRO A 460 39.23 19.84 -19.14
CA PRO A 460 38.67 20.50 -20.31
C PRO A 460 39.37 19.94 -21.55
N LYS A 461 38.58 19.54 -22.57
CA LYS A 461 39.14 19.09 -23.84
C LYS A 461 40.11 20.17 -24.33
N PRO A 462 41.34 19.82 -24.74
CA PRO A 462 42.26 20.80 -25.29
C PRO A 462 41.53 21.49 -26.44
N LYS A 463 41.44 22.83 -26.38
CA LYS A 463 40.92 23.61 -27.50
C LYS A 463 41.75 23.20 -28.71
N ARG A 464 41.09 22.67 -29.75
CA ARG A 464 41.73 22.47 -31.05
C ARG A 464 42.27 23.84 -31.45
N THR A 465 43.58 23.98 -31.42
CA THR A 465 44.26 25.07 -32.11
C THR A 465 44.04 24.79 -33.59
N GLU A 466 43.17 25.57 -34.23
CA GLU A 466 43.00 25.54 -35.67
C GLU A 466 44.34 25.92 -36.34
N PRO A 467 44.73 25.24 -37.44
CA PRO A 467 45.84 25.68 -38.28
C PRO A 467 45.49 26.91 -39.11
#